data_AF-A0A662HL46-F1
#
_entry.id   AF-A0A662HL46-F1
#
_cell.length_a   1.000
_cell.length_b   1.000
_cell.length_c   1.000
_cell.angle_alpha   90.00
_cell.angle_beta   90.00
_cell.angle_gamma   90.00
#
_symmetry.space_group_name_H-M   'P 1'
#
loop_
_entity.id
_entity.type
_entity.pdbx_description
1 polymer ?
#
loop_
_entity_poly.entity_id
_entity_poly.type
_entity_poly.pdbx_seq_one_letter_code
_entity_poly.pdbx_strand_id
1 'polypeptide(L)'
;MKTDTIESYLKRKKKTTILLLLLGLVIYMLFLLVIQVDVIEVFRIIHRVDSKALILALVFDTLFIIFYALAWFSLVRIVSNNIRIKDALLAVIMGWLGDMIVPAAFMTGEVIRLYYVNKKCNIEYGRLVPTVILHRLLSAMAFVFYIVLGAVLIARYGAIPTDVYGQTLAVAVICGIFALIGFIVLFNERIMSFLLDRTSNTIKKFLAKFKLEHYIASVEGGLNSFKYTIHLLYKKRLPITLGFILLLI
;
A
#
# COMPACT_ATOMS: atom_id res chain seq x y z
N MET A 1 20.59 -12.59 -37.35
CA MET A 1 19.53 -11.56 -37.27
C MET A 1 18.79 -11.66 -35.93
N LYS A 2 19.37 -11.17 -34.81
CA LYS A 2 18.67 -11.07 -33.50
C LYS A 2 19.39 -10.31 -32.37
N THR A 3 20.67 -9.94 -32.50
CA THR A 3 21.43 -9.29 -31.41
C THR A 3 21.35 -7.75 -31.48
N ASP A 4 21.52 -7.16 -32.68
CA ASP A 4 21.52 -5.70 -32.88
C ASP A 4 20.18 -5.03 -32.54
N THR A 5 19.08 -5.76 -32.71
CA THR A 5 17.72 -5.29 -32.41
C THR A 5 17.43 -5.24 -30.91
N ILE A 6 18.00 -6.16 -30.13
CA ILE A 6 17.82 -6.20 -28.67
C ILE A 6 18.70 -5.13 -28.01
N GLU A 7 19.93 -4.96 -28.49
CA GLU A 7 20.87 -3.99 -27.95
C GLU A 7 20.41 -2.55 -28.23
N SER A 8 19.92 -2.26 -29.44
CA SER A 8 19.30 -0.97 -29.77
C SER A 8 18.03 -0.68 -28.97
N TYR A 9 17.20 -1.70 -28.71
CA TYR A 9 16.01 -1.57 -27.85
C TYR A 9 16.36 -1.26 -26.39
N LEU A 10 17.33 -1.97 -25.82
CA LEU A 10 17.84 -1.72 -24.46
C LEU A 10 18.47 -0.33 -24.32
N LYS A 11 19.26 0.10 -25.32
CA LYS A 11 19.89 1.42 -25.35
C LYS A 11 18.86 2.54 -25.44
N ARG A 12 17.79 2.35 -26.24
CA ARG A 12 16.65 3.28 -26.33
C ARG A 12 15.90 3.36 -25.01
N LYS A 13 15.59 2.23 -24.37
CA LYS A 13 14.92 2.20 -23.05
C LYS A 13 15.74 2.89 -21.96
N LYS A 14 17.05 2.65 -21.91
CA LYS A 14 17.99 3.32 -20.99
C LYS A 14 18.03 4.83 -21.20
N LYS A 15 18.06 5.29 -22.46
CA LYS A 15 18.01 6.73 -22.80
C LYS A 15 16.69 7.37 -22.36
N THR A 16 15.56 6.69 -22.57
CA THR A 16 14.24 7.16 -22.11
C THR A 16 14.16 7.23 -20.58
N THR A 17 14.68 6.24 -19.85
CA THR A 17 14.71 6.27 -18.38
C THR A 17 15.57 7.41 -17.86
N ILE A 18 16.76 7.63 -18.43
CA ILE A 18 17.64 8.75 -18.05
C ILE A 18 16.97 10.09 -18.36
N LEU A 19 16.30 10.21 -19.52
CA LEU A 19 15.56 11.42 -19.90
C LEU A 19 14.41 11.71 -18.93
N LEU A 20 13.65 10.69 -18.51
CA LEU A 20 12.59 10.82 -17.53
C LEU A 20 13.12 11.21 -16.13
N LEU A 21 14.24 10.63 -15.70
CA LEU A 21 14.90 11.02 -14.45
C LEU A 21 15.38 12.47 -14.50
N LEU A 22 16.02 12.89 -15.59
CA LEU A 22 16.43 14.28 -15.79
C LEU A 22 15.22 15.22 -15.82
N LEU A 23 14.14 14.84 -16.50
CA LEU A 23 12.89 15.61 -16.51
C LEU A 23 12.32 15.75 -15.10
N GLY A 24 12.26 14.67 -14.32
CA GLY A 24 11.82 14.69 -12.93
C GLY A 24 12.70 15.59 -12.06
N LEU A 25 14.02 15.53 -12.25
CA LEU A 25 14.97 16.40 -11.55
C LEU A 25 14.78 17.87 -11.94
N VAL A 26 14.59 18.18 -13.22
CA VAL A 26 14.31 19.54 -13.69
C VAL A 26 12.99 20.06 -13.12
N ILE A 27 11.92 19.26 -13.13
CA ILE A 27 10.63 19.61 -12.53
C ILE A 27 10.80 19.88 -11.03
N TYR A 28 11.56 19.03 -10.32
CA TYR A 28 11.83 19.21 -8.90
C TYR A 28 12.64 20.49 -8.62
N MET A 29 13.66 20.78 -9.43
CA MET A 29 14.44 22.02 -9.30
C MET A 29 13.61 23.26 -9.60
N LEU A 30 12.75 23.21 -10.64
CA LEU A 30 11.78 24.29 -10.93
C LEU A 30 10.82 24.48 -9.76
N PHE A 31 10.31 23.39 -9.18
CA PHE A 31 9.48 23.45 -7.98
C PHE A 31 10.22 24.18 -6.85
N LEU A 32 11.45 23.78 -6.49
CA LEU A 32 12.25 24.44 -5.46
C LEU A 32 12.48 25.94 -5.73
N LEU A 33 12.67 26.33 -6.99
CA LEU A 33 12.79 27.74 -7.39
C LEU A 33 11.47 28.52 -7.20
N VAL A 34 10.33 27.91 -7.55
CA VAL A 34 9.00 28.54 -7.42
C VAL A 34 8.64 28.80 -5.95
N ILE A 35 8.94 27.85 -5.05
CA ILE A 35 8.75 28.03 -3.60
C ILE A 35 9.87 28.86 -2.93
N GLN A 36 10.87 29.32 -3.70
CA GLN A 36 11.97 30.16 -3.21
C GLN A 36 12.68 29.58 -1.98
N VAL A 37 13.03 28.29 -2.04
CA VAL A 37 13.67 27.60 -0.92
C VAL A 37 15.06 28.15 -0.65
N ASP A 38 15.30 28.63 0.58
CA ASP A 38 16.64 29.00 1.05
C ASP A 38 17.44 27.73 1.42
N VAL A 39 18.32 27.31 0.52
CA VAL A 39 19.16 26.12 0.68
C VAL A 39 20.10 26.24 1.89
N ILE A 40 20.56 27.46 2.20
CA ILE A 40 21.47 27.71 3.34
C ILE A 40 20.71 27.49 4.64
N GLU A 41 19.48 28.00 4.73
CA GLU A 41 18.63 27.79 5.90
C GLU A 41 18.25 26.31 6.08
N VAL A 42 17.92 25.59 5.00
CA VAL A 42 17.67 24.14 5.06
C VAL A 42 18.89 23.40 5.63
N PHE A 43 20.10 23.70 5.16
CA PHE A 43 21.31 23.07 5.67
C PHE A 43 21.57 23.41 7.16
N ARG A 44 21.31 24.67 7.54
CA ARG A 44 21.41 25.12 8.95
C ARG A 44 20.44 24.38 9.85
N ILE A 45 19.19 24.18 9.41
CA ILE A 45 18.17 23.42 10.15
C ILE A 45 18.65 21.98 10.34
N ILE A 46 19.13 21.32 9.29
CA ILE A 46 19.63 19.93 9.35
C ILE A 46 20.76 19.80 10.37
N HIS A 47 21.71 20.74 10.40
CA HIS A 47 22.84 20.70 11.34
C HIS A 47 22.41 20.96 12.80
N ARG A 48 21.25 21.58 13.03
CA ARG A 48 20.71 21.87 14.36
C ARG A 48 19.77 20.79 14.89
N VAL A 49 19.49 19.75 14.09
CA VAL A 49 18.63 18.64 14.52
C VAL A 49 19.24 17.95 15.75
N ASP A 50 18.44 17.81 16.79
CA ASP A 50 18.81 17.03 17.96
C ASP A 50 19.04 15.56 17.56
N SER A 51 20.25 15.07 17.80
CA SER A 51 20.63 13.70 17.44
C SER A 51 19.81 12.66 18.20
N LYS A 52 19.34 12.98 19.43
CA LYS A 52 18.49 12.05 20.18
C LYS A 52 17.11 11.92 19.54
N ALA A 53 16.49 13.03 19.17
CA ALA A 53 15.24 13.03 18.42
C ALA A 53 15.36 12.27 17.09
N LEU A 54 16.50 12.42 16.38
CA LEU A 54 16.75 11.69 15.14
C LEU A 54 16.84 10.18 15.35
N ILE A 55 17.59 9.72 16.36
CA ILE A 55 17.69 8.29 16.69
C ILE A 55 16.33 7.74 17.08
N LEU A 56 15.56 8.49 17.87
CA LEU A 56 14.22 8.08 18.30
C LEU A 56 13.25 7.96 17.11
N ALA A 57 13.30 8.89 16.17
CA ALA A 57 12.53 8.83 14.93
C ALA A 57 12.88 7.58 14.11
N LEU A 58 14.18 7.26 13.96
CA LEU A 58 14.63 6.05 13.26
C LEU A 58 14.17 4.76 13.95
N VAL A 59 14.17 4.73 15.29
CA VAL A 59 13.68 3.58 16.05
C VAL A 59 12.17 3.39 15.85
N PHE A 60 11.38 4.46 15.97
CA PHE A 60 9.93 4.37 15.78
C PHE A 60 9.57 4.01 14.34
N ASP A 61 10.25 4.57 13.35
CA ASP A 61 10.03 4.23 11.94
C ASP A 61 10.36 2.75 11.69
N THR A 62 11.48 2.26 12.23
CA THR A 62 11.86 0.84 12.13
C THR A 62 10.82 -0.08 12.78
N LEU A 63 10.35 0.28 13.98
CA LEU A 63 9.31 -0.48 14.68
C LEU A 63 8.00 -0.49 13.90
N PHE A 64 7.62 0.63 13.31
CA PHE A 64 6.44 0.72 12.44
C PHE A 64 6.54 -0.28 11.27
N ILE A 65 7.69 -0.39 10.60
CA ILE A 65 7.88 -1.39 9.51
C ILE A 65 7.64 -2.81 10.02
N ILE A 66 8.20 -3.12 11.20
CA ILE A 66 8.12 -4.45 11.80
C ILE A 66 6.67 -4.78 12.16
N PHE A 67 5.98 -3.88 12.86
CA PHE A 67 4.58 -4.08 13.26
C PHE A 67 3.65 -4.14 12.04
N TYR A 68 3.87 -3.30 11.04
CA TYR A 68 3.14 -3.34 9.77
C TYR A 68 3.30 -4.69 9.05
N ALA A 69 4.52 -5.24 9.04
CA ALA A 69 4.78 -6.56 8.48
C ALA A 69 4.17 -7.71 9.29
N LEU A 70 4.22 -7.62 10.62
CA LEU A 70 3.59 -8.59 11.51
C LEU A 70 2.06 -8.57 11.38
N ALA A 71 1.47 -7.39 11.20
CA ALA A 71 0.05 -7.23 10.95
C ALA A 71 -0.38 -7.89 9.65
N TRP A 72 0.43 -7.77 8.59
CA TRP A 72 0.15 -8.49 7.35
C TRP A 72 0.40 -10.00 7.47
N PHE A 73 1.45 -10.40 8.18
CA PHE A 73 1.74 -11.80 8.48
C PHE A 73 0.55 -12.52 9.13
N SER A 74 -0.12 -11.88 10.09
CA SER A 74 -1.29 -12.49 10.76
C SER A 74 -2.43 -12.78 9.77
N LEU A 75 -2.60 -11.94 8.75
CA LEU A 75 -3.59 -12.12 7.69
C LEU A 75 -3.19 -13.21 6.69
N VAL A 76 -1.94 -13.19 6.22
CA VAL A 76 -1.45 -14.21 5.27
C VAL A 76 -1.46 -15.60 5.90
N ARG A 77 -1.22 -15.70 7.21
CA ARG A 77 -1.27 -16.97 7.95
C ARG A 77 -2.66 -17.62 7.95
N ILE A 78 -3.73 -16.87 7.70
CA ILE A 78 -5.08 -17.43 7.50
C ILE A 78 -5.14 -18.28 6.24
N VAL A 79 -4.37 -17.90 5.21
CA VAL A 79 -4.40 -18.50 3.88
C VAL A 79 -3.30 -19.55 3.69
N SER A 80 -2.19 -19.42 4.42
CA SER A 80 -1.08 -20.38 4.38
C SER A 80 -0.37 -20.50 5.71
N ASN A 81 -0.26 -21.73 6.21
CA ASN A 81 0.50 -22.03 7.42
C ASN A 81 2.02 -22.04 7.21
N ASN A 82 2.49 -21.99 5.96
CA ASN A 82 3.91 -22.14 5.63
C ASN A 82 4.69 -20.82 5.63
N ILE A 83 4.01 -19.67 5.74
CA ILE A 83 4.69 -18.37 5.78
C ILE A 83 5.43 -18.20 7.10
N ARG A 84 6.67 -17.69 7.03
CA ARG A 84 7.46 -17.29 8.20
C ARG A 84 7.43 -15.77 8.35
N ILE A 85 7.60 -15.28 9.58
CA ILE A 85 7.64 -13.83 9.87
C ILE A 85 8.71 -13.12 9.02
N LYS A 86 9.90 -13.72 8.87
CA LYS A 86 10.97 -13.19 8.02
C LYS A 86 10.52 -12.97 6.57
N ASP A 87 9.70 -13.87 6.03
CA ASP A 87 9.22 -13.76 4.66
C ASP A 87 8.20 -12.63 4.52
N ALA A 88 7.34 -12.41 5.51
CA ALA A 88 6.44 -11.25 5.54
C ALA A 88 7.19 -9.92 5.67
N LEU A 89 8.22 -9.87 6.54
CA LEU A 89 9.06 -8.68 6.73
C LEU A 89 9.82 -8.31 5.44
N LEU A 90 10.46 -9.29 4.82
CA LEU A 90 11.15 -9.09 3.54
C LEU A 90 10.18 -8.61 2.45
N ALA A 91 8.98 -9.18 2.38
CA ALA A 91 8.00 -8.79 1.39
C ALA A 91 7.52 -7.34 1.56
N VAL A 92 7.33 -6.88 2.80
CA VAL A 92 6.97 -5.47 3.10
C VAL A 92 8.12 -4.52 2.77
N ILE A 93 9.35 -4.83 3.21
CA ILE A 93 10.52 -3.98 2.93
C ILE A 93 10.75 -3.86 1.42
N MET A 94 10.69 -4.99 0.69
CA MET A 94 10.76 -4.98 -0.78
C MET A 94 9.62 -4.19 -1.40
N GLY A 95 8.41 -4.29 -0.83
CA GLY A 95 7.25 -3.53 -1.26
C GLY A 95 7.49 -2.03 -1.16
N TRP A 96 7.85 -1.53 0.02
CA TRP A 96 8.13 -0.11 0.23
C TRP A 96 9.29 0.39 -0.62
N LEU A 97 10.38 -0.38 -0.74
CA LEU A 97 11.46 -0.03 -1.66
C LEU A 97 10.94 0.12 -3.10
N GLY A 98 10.06 -0.78 -3.53
CA GLY A 98 9.40 -0.71 -4.82
C GLY A 98 8.57 0.56 -5.01
N ASP A 99 7.81 0.97 -3.99
CA ASP A 99 7.00 2.19 -4.03
C ASP A 99 7.85 3.46 -4.01
N MET A 100 9.04 3.44 -3.39
CA MET A 100 9.99 4.56 -3.42
C MET A 100 10.66 4.71 -4.78
N ILE A 101 10.87 3.59 -5.49
CA ILE A 101 11.51 3.59 -6.82
C ILE A 101 10.49 3.91 -7.92
N VAL A 102 9.27 3.38 -7.81
CA VAL A 102 8.24 3.48 -8.84
C VAL A 102 7.08 4.32 -8.31
N PRO A 103 6.90 5.56 -8.80
CA PRO A 103 5.82 6.43 -8.37
C PRO A 103 4.48 5.96 -8.97
N ALA A 104 3.91 4.90 -8.39
CA ALA A 104 2.67 4.26 -8.82
C ALA A 104 1.61 4.27 -7.70
N ALA A 105 1.51 5.37 -6.95
CA ALA A 105 0.52 5.56 -5.88
C ALA A 105 0.43 4.37 -4.89
N PHE A 106 1.59 3.87 -4.46
CA PHE A 106 1.74 2.72 -3.56
C PHE A 106 1.21 1.39 -4.11
N MET A 107 1.04 1.24 -5.43
CA MET A 107 0.57 -0.02 -6.02
C MET A 107 1.71 -0.99 -6.36
N THR A 108 2.91 -0.47 -6.64
CA THR A 108 4.05 -1.30 -7.04
C THR A 108 4.49 -2.20 -5.88
N GLY A 109 4.56 -1.65 -4.68
CA GLY A 109 4.96 -2.37 -3.48
C GLY A 109 4.02 -3.51 -3.15
N GLU A 110 2.72 -3.32 -3.34
CA GLU A 110 1.73 -4.37 -3.15
C GLU A 110 1.92 -5.54 -4.11
N VAL A 111 2.18 -5.25 -5.39
CA VAL A 111 2.44 -6.27 -6.40
C VAL A 111 3.72 -7.03 -6.07
N ILE A 112 4.80 -6.34 -5.66
CA ILE A 112 6.06 -6.97 -5.26
C ILE A 112 5.86 -7.87 -4.04
N ARG A 113 5.14 -7.39 -3.03
CA ARG A 113 4.82 -8.12 -1.81
C ARG A 113 4.04 -9.41 -2.11
N LEU A 114 3.01 -9.32 -2.95
CA LEU A 114 2.23 -10.46 -3.42
C LEU A 114 3.07 -11.45 -4.23
N TYR A 115 3.90 -10.95 -5.14
CA TYR A 115 4.79 -11.76 -5.97
C TYR A 115 5.81 -12.54 -5.13
N TYR A 116 6.45 -11.88 -4.16
CA TYR A 116 7.41 -12.51 -3.27
C TYR A 116 6.79 -13.65 -2.47
N VAL A 117 5.64 -13.43 -1.84
CA VAL A 117 4.94 -14.46 -1.05
C VAL A 117 4.38 -15.57 -1.94
N ASN A 118 3.85 -15.25 -3.12
CA ASN A 118 3.46 -16.26 -4.11
C ASN A 118 4.63 -17.20 -4.43
N LYS A 119 5.82 -16.66 -4.73
CA LYS A 119 7.01 -17.46 -5.03
C LYS A 119 7.53 -18.26 -3.84
N LYS A 120 7.43 -17.73 -2.62
CA LYS A 120 7.91 -18.42 -1.42
C LYS A 120 6.96 -19.50 -0.91
N CYS A 121 5.66 -19.27 -0.98
CA CYS A 121 4.66 -20.14 -0.36
C CYS A 121 3.82 -20.93 -1.37
N ASN A 122 4.02 -20.71 -2.68
CA ASN A 122 3.25 -21.30 -3.78
C ASN A 122 1.73 -21.12 -3.65
N ILE A 123 1.31 -19.91 -3.25
CA ILE A 123 -0.10 -19.56 -3.04
C ILE A 123 -0.60 -18.78 -4.24
N GLU A 124 -1.74 -19.18 -4.81
CA GLU A 124 -2.38 -18.45 -5.90
C GLU A 124 -2.72 -16.99 -5.53
N TYR A 125 -2.56 -16.07 -6.48
CA TYR A 125 -2.83 -14.64 -6.26
C TYR A 125 -4.26 -14.38 -5.82
N GLY A 126 -5.23 -15.16 -6.33
CA GLY A 126 -6.64 -15.07 -5.93
C GLY A 126 -6.83 -15.19 -4.42
N ARG A 127 -6.03 -16.01 -3.73
CA ARG A 127 -6.08 -16.10 -2.26
C ARG A 127 -5.23 -15.06 -1.53
N LEU A 128 -4.16 -14.55 -2.16
CA LEU A 128 -3.29 -13.56 -1.51
C LEU A 128 -3.87 -12.14 -1.53
N VAL A 129 -4.49 -11.72 -2.63
CA VAL A 129 -5.00 -10.34 -2.80
C VAL A 129 -5.99 -9.92 -1.71
N PRO A 130 -6.95 -10.77 -1.26
CA PRO A 130 -7.84 -10.44 -0.14
C PRO A 130 -7.10 -10.04 1.15
N THR A 131 -5.95 -10.68 1.44
CA THR A 131 -5.15 -10.37 2.64
C THR A 131 -4.58 -8.96 2.59
N VAL A 132 -4.17 -8.50 1.40
CA VAL A 132 -3.65 -7.15 1.16
C VAL A 132 -4.76 -6.12 1.24
N ILE A 133 -5.92 -6.39 0.62
CA ILE A 133 -7.08 -5.49 0.67
C ILE A 133 -7.53 -5.28 2.13
N LEU A 134 -7.65 -6.37 2.89
CA LEU A 134 -7.99 -6.29 4.30
C LEU A 134 -6.90 -5.56 5.11
N HIS A 135 -5.62 -5.82 4.84
CA HIS A 135 -4.52 -5.11 5.50
C HIS A 135 -4.58 -3.59 5.26
N ARG A 136 -4.88 -3.17 4.03
CA ARG A 136 -5.08 -1.75 3.69
C ARG A 136 -6.28 -1.13 4.38
N LEU A 137 -7.39 -1.86 4.46
CA LEU A 137 -8.56 -1.40 5.19
C LEU A 137 -8.23 -1.19 6.68
N LEU A 138 -7.59 -2.18 7.31
CA LEU A 138 -7.15 -2.07 8.71
C LEU A 138 -6.16 -0.92 8.92
N SER A 139 -5.23 -0.72 7.98
CA SER A 139 -4.27 0.39 8.02
C SER A 139 -4.97 1.75 7.90
N ALA A 140 -5.97 1.86 7.01
CA ALA A 140 -6.78 3.07 6.87
C ALA A 140 -7.60 3.36 8.14
N MET A 141 -8.14 2.32 8.79
CA MET A 141 -8.83 2.46 10.07
C MET A 141 -7.88 2.91 11.19
N ALA A 142 -6.67 2.35 11.26
CA ALA A 142 -5.64 2.78 12.22
C ALA A 142 -5.23 4.23 11.97
N PHE A 143 -5.06 4.62 10.71
CA PHE A 143 -4.77 6.01 10.32
C PHE A 143 -5.86 6.98 10.77
N VAL A 144 -7.14 6.64 10.54
CA VAL A 144 -8.28 7.45 11.04
C VAL A 144 -8.26 7.54 12.56
N PHE A 145 -7.98 6.43 13.26
CA PHE A 145 -7.85 6.43 14.71
C PHE A 145 -6.78 7.41 15.20
N TYR A 146 -5.57 7.39 14.62
CA TYR A 146 -4.50 8.30 15.02
C TYR A 146 -4.78 9.77 14.68
N ILE A 147 -5.42 10.06 13.53
CA ILE A 147 -5.83 11.44 13.22
C ILE A 147 -6.85 11.94 14.22
N VAL A 148 -7.87 11.13 14.54
CA VAL A 148 -8.90 11.51 15.51
C VAL A 148 -8.28 11.68 16.90
N LEU A 149 -7.41 10.76 17.31
CA LEU A 149 -6.68 10.89 18.58
C LEU A 149 -5.85 12.17 18.62
N GLY A 150 -5.11 12.47 17.55
CA GLY A 150 -4.34 13.70 17.41
C GLY A 150 -5.23 14.94 17.52
N ALA A 151 -6.37 14.96 16.81
CA ALA A 151 -7.33 16.05 16.88
C ALA A 151 -7.88 16.24 18.30
N VAL A 152 -8.23 15.16 19.01
CA VAL A 152 -8.72 15.21 20.39
C VAL A 152 -7.65 15.75 21.34
N LEU A 153 -6.40 15.30 21.21
CA LEU A 153 -5.29 15.78 22.03
C LEU A 153 -5.00 17.26 21.78
N ILE A 154 -5.04 17.69 20.52
CA ILE A 154 -4.91 19.09 20.14
C ILE A 154 -6.05 19.92 20.72
N ALA A 155 -7.29 19.47 20.63
CA ALA A 155 -8.44 20.19 21.18
C ALA A 155 -8.37 20.34 22.70
N ARG A 156 -7.75 19.37 23.40
CA ARG A 156 -7.65 19.37 24.86
C ARG A 156 -6.43 20.11 25.41
N TYR A 157 -5.28 20.01 24.73
CA TYR A 157 -4.00 20.49 25.26
C TYR A 157 -3.28 21.48 24.33
N GLY A 158 -3.73 21.63 23.09
CA GLY A 158 -3.09 22.45 22.08
C GLY A 158 -3.74 23.83 21.94
N ALA A 159 -2.90 24.83 21.64
CA ALA A 159 -3.34 26.13 21.14
C ALA A 159 -2.97 26.20 19.65
N ILE A 160 -3.81 25.60 18.79
CA ILE A 160 -3.63 25.60 17.33
C ILE A 160 -4.67 26.53 16.69
N PRO A 161 -4.32 27.28 15.62
CA PRO A 161 -5.30 28.06 14.87
C PRO A 161 -6.51 27.22 14.46
N THR A 162 -7.70 27.81 14.57
CA THR A 162 -8.99 27.17 14.27
C THR A 162 -9.04 26.57 12.87
N ASP A 163 -8.35 27.20 11.91
CA ASP A 163 -8.34 26.77 10.51
C ASP A 163 -7.61 25.43 10.33
N VAL A 164 -6.47 25.26 11.00
CA VAL A 164 -5.68 24.02 10.94
C VAL A 164 -6.43 22.88 11.64
N TYR A 165 -7.12 23.19 12.73
CA TYR A 165 -7.99 22.22 13.39
C TYR A 165 -9.17 21.80 12.51
N GLY A 166 -9.83 22.75 11.84
CA GLY A 166 -10.89 22.49 10.87
C GLY A 166 -10.43 21.62 9.70
N GLN A 167 -9.25 21.90 9.13
CA GLN A 167 -8.64 21.06 8.09
C GLN A 167 -8.35 19.65 8.57
N THR A 168 -7.83 19.50 9.79
CA THR A 168 -7.55 18.19 10.40
C THR A 168 -8.84 17.37 10.56
N LEU A 169 -9.92 17.99 11.05
CA LEU A 169 -11.23 17.34 11.15
C LEU A 169 -11.81 16.97 9.78
N ALA A 170 -11.69 17.85 8.78
CA ALA A 170 -12.16 17.56 7.43
C ALA A 170 -11.44 16.33 6.85
N VAL A 171 -10.12 16.24 7.00
CA VAL A 171 -9.34 15.07 6.58
C VAL A 171 -9.78 13.82 7.36
N ALA A 172 -9.96 13.92 8.67
CA ALA A 172 -10.43 12.82 9.51
C ALA A 172 -11.78 12.27 9.04
N VAL A 173 -12.74 13.16 8.73
CA VAL A 173 -14.08 12.80 8.24
C VAL A 173 -14.00 12.15 6.87
N ILE A 174 -13.24 12.73 5.93
CA ILE A 174 -13.09 12.16 4.58
C ILE A 174 -12.47 10.75 4.66
N CYS A 175 -11.35 10.61 5.37
CA CYS A 175 -10.70 9.32 5.55
C CYS A 175 -11.61 8.32 6.29
N GLY A 176 -12.37 8.78 7.29
CA GLY A 176 -13.35 7.99 8.03
C GLY A 176 -14.47 7.48 7.12
N ILE A 177 -15.01 8.32 6.24
CA ILE A 177 -16.03 7.92 5.26
C ILE A 177 -15.46 6.87 4.29
N PHE A 178 -14.25 7.08 3.76
CA PHE A 178 -13.62 6.09 2.87
C PHE A 178 -13.35 4.76 3.58
N ALA A 179 -12.84 4.78 4.82
CA ALA A 179 -12.63 3.58 5.61
C ALA A 179 -13.96 2.87 5.93
N LEU A 180 -15.02 3.62 6.24
CA LEU A 180 -16.36 3.08 6.48
C LEU A 180 -16.95 2.44 5.23
N ILE A 181 -16.85 3.10 4.07
CA ILE A 181 -17.29 2.53 2.79
C ILE A 181 -16.50 1.26 2.49
N GLY A 182 -15.17 1.29 2.65
CA GLY A 182 -14.31 0.12 2.46
C GLY A 182 -14.70 -1.03 3.39
N PHE A 183 -15.03 -0.74 4.65
CA PHE A 183 -15.50 -1.71 5.63
C PHE A 183 -16.85 -2.30 5.22
N ILE A 184 -17.84 -1.47 4.88
CA ILE A 184 -19.15 -1.93 4.43
C ILE A 184 -19.01 -2.80 3.18
N VAL A 185 -18.22 -2.37 2.20
CA VAL A 185 -17.98 -3.14 0.96
C VAL A 185 -17.30 -4.47 1.28
N LEU A 186 -16.26 -4.46 2.13
CA LEU A 186 -15.47 -5.65 2.42
C LEU A 186 -16.21 -6.65 3.30
N PHE A 187 -17.13 -6.24 4.19
CA PHE A 187 -17.83 -7.13 5.12
C PHE A 187 -19.29 -7.44 4.72
N ASN A 188 -19.83 -6.76 3.71
CA ASN A 188 -21.14 -7.07 3.15
C ASN A 188 -21.00 -8.07 1.98
N GLU A 189 -21.31 -9.34 2.24
CA GLU A 189 -21.25 -10.42 1.25
C GLU A 189 -21.98 -10.10 -0.05
N ARG A 190 -23.14 -9.42 0.03
CA ARG A 190 -23.95 -9.06 -1.13
C ARG A 190 -23.27 -7.99 -1.99
N ILE A 191 -22.67 -6.98 -1.38
CA ILE A 191 -21.97 -5.91 -2.12
C ILE A 191 -20.67 -6.44 -2.70
N MET A 192 -19.92 -7.21 -1.92
CA MET A 192 -18.67 -7.83 -2.37
C MET A 192 -18.92 -8.77 -3.55
N SER A 193 -19.92 -9.66 -3.47
CA SER A 193 -20.24 -10.56 -4.58
C SER A 193 -20.65 -9.79 -5.83
N PHE A 194 -21.49 -8.76 -5.68
CA PHE A 194 -21.90 -7.88 -6.78
C PHE A 194 -20.71 -7.20 -7.47
N LEU A 195 -19.77 -6.64 -6.70
CA LEU A 195 -18.56 -6.01 -7.24
C LEU A 195 -17.65 -7.01 -7.95
N LEU A 196 -17.49 -8.21 -7.37
CA LEU A 196 -16.68 -9.27 -7.97
C LEU A 196 -17.30 -9.79 -9.28
N ASP A 197 -18.62 -9.92 -9.35
CA ASP A 197 -19.31 -10.35 -10.56
C ASP A 197 -19.26 -9.24 -11.63
N ARG A 198 -19.40 -7.97 -11.23
CA ARG A 198 -19.28 -6.82 -12.13
C ARG A 198 -17.87 -6.71 -12.72
N THR A 199 -16.85 -6.85 -11.88
CA THR A 199 -15.44 -6.84 -12.33
C THR A 199 -15.13 -8.05 -13.20
N SER A 200 -15.58 -9.25 -12.82
CA SER A 200 -15.49 -10.47 -13.63
C SER A 200 -16.03 -10.26 -15.04
N ASN A 201 -17.27 -9.77 -15.15
CA ASN A 201 -17.93 -9.55 -16.44
C ASN A 201 -17.20 -8.49 -17.28
N THR A 202 -16.65 -7.46 -16.64
CA THR A 202 -15.87 -6.42 -17.33
C THR A 202 -14.55 -6.98 -17.85
N ILE A 203 -13.84 -7.76 -17.05
CA ILE A 203 -12.59 -8.42 -17.44
C ILE A 203 -12.85 -9.44 -18.55
N LYS A 204 -13.90 -10.27 -18.45
CA LYS A 204 -14.30 -11.23 -19.49
C LYS A 204 -14.59 -10.54 -20.83
N LYS A 205 -15.37 -9.44 -20.81
CA LYS A 205 -15.65 -8.64 -22.01
C LYS A 205 -14.38 -8.04 -22.61
N PHE A 206 -13.47 -7.56 -21.76
CA PHE A 206 -12.19 -7.02 -22.19
C PHE A 206 -11.31 -8.11 -22.84
N LEU A 207 -11.17 -9.28 -22.20
CA LEU A 207 -10.40 -10.40 -22.73
C LEU A 207 -10.95 -10.94 -24.04
N ALA A 208 -12.27 -11.08 -24.16
CA ALA A 208 -12.93 -11.49 -25.41
C ALA A 208 -12.66 -10.48 -26.53
N LYS A 209 -12.72 -9.16 -26.23
CA LYS A 209 -12.40 -8.10 -27.20
C LYS A 209 -10.95 -8.19 -27.72
N PHE A 210 -10.01 -8.65 -26.89
CA PHE A 210 -8.60 -8.83 -27.27
C PHE A 210 -8.26 -10.25 -27.75
N LYS A 211 -9.24 -11.12 -28.01
CA LYS A 211 -9.05 -12.54 -28.41
C LYS A 211 -8.22 -13.38 -27.42
N LEU A 212 -8.31 -13.05 -26.13
CA LEU A 212 -7.58 -13.72 -25.04
C LEU A 212 -8.48 -14.71 -24.28
N GLU A 213 -9.36 -15.41 -24.98
CA GLU A 213 -10.41 -16.26 -24.38
C GLU A 213 -9.83 -17.39 -23.52
N HIS A 214 -8.63 -17.90 -23.86
CA HIS A 214 -7.94 -18.91 -23.05
C HIS A 214 -7.66 -18.46 -21.60
N TYR A 215 -7.57 -17.15 -21.33
CA TYR A 215 -7.33 -16.60 -19.99
C TYR A 215 -8.60 -16.46 -19.15
N ILE A 216 -9.80 -16.60 -19.74
CA ILE A 216 -11.08 -16.44 -19.04
C ILE A 216 -11.19 -17.46 -17.91
N ALA A 217 -10.82 -18.72 -18.16
CA ALA A 217 -10.84 -19.78 -17.15
C ALA A 217 -9.89 -19.48 -15.97
N SER A 218 -8.73 -18.88 -16.25
CA SER A 218 -7.77 -18.49 -15.21
C SER A 218 -8.29 -17.33 -14.36
N VAL A 219 -8.95 -16.34 -14.97
CA VAL A 219 -9.60 -15.23 -14.25
C VAL A 219 -10.73 -15.74 -13.36
N GLU A 220 -11.56 -16.65 -13.86
CA GLU A 220 -12.66 -17.23 -13.10
C GLU A 220 -12.17 -18.06 -11.91
N GLY A 221 -11.13 -18.88 -12.12
CA GLY A 221 -10.45 -19.60 -11.04
C GLY A 221 -9.91 -18.63 -9.97
N GLY A 222 -9.20 -17.58 -10.39
CA GLY A 222 -8.66 -16.57 -9.48
C GLY A 222 -9.74 -15.84 -8.66
N LEU A 223 -10.86 -15.49 -9.28
CA LEU A 223 -11.99 -14.84 -8.61
C LEU A 223 -12.73 -15.76 -7.64
N ASN A 224 -12.86 -17.04 -7.97
CA ASN A 224 -13.45 -18.01 -7.05
C ASN A 224 -12.56 -18.21 -5.81
N SER A 225 -11.24 -18.30 -6.01
CA SER A 225 -10.25 -18.35 -4.92
C SER A 225 -10.27 -17.08 -4.07
N PHE A 226 -10.52 -15.92 -4.68
CA PHE A 226 -10.72 -14.65 -3.98
C PHE A 226 -11.97 -14.69 -3.09
N LYS A 227 -13.13 -15.06 -3.65
CA LYS A 227 -14.39 -15.18 -2.90
C LYS A 227 -14.25 -16.14 -1.72
N TYR A 228 -13.64 -17.30 -1.96
CA TYR A 228 -13.37 -18.30 -0.92
C TYR A 228 -12.54 -17.71 0.22
N THR A 229 -11.49 -16.97 -0.11
CA THR A 229 -10.60 -16.40 0.91
C THR A 229 -11.27 -15.28 1.70
N ILE A 230 -12.07 -14.43 1.07
CA ILE A 230 -12.87 -13.43 1.79
C ILE A 230 -13.79 -14.11 2.82
N HIS A 231 -14.47 -15.19 2.44
CA HIS A 231 -15.30 -15.94 3.37
C HIS A 231 -14.48 -16.57 4.52
N LEU A 232 -13.27 -17.08 4.23
CA LEU A 232 -12.36 -17.59 5.25
C LEU A 232 -11.92 -16.50 6.24
N LEU A 233 -11.64 -15.28 5.73
CA LEU A 233 -11.29 -14.12 6.55
C LEU A 233 -12.44 -13.75 7.51
N TYR A 234 -13.70 -13.73 7.06
CA TYR A 234 -14.85 -13.46 7.94
C TYR A 234 -14.97 -14.44 9.11
N LYS A 235 -14.63 -15.71 8.87
CA LYS A 235 -14.70 -16.76 9.90
C LYS A 235 -13.57 -16.65 10.93
N LYS A 236 -12.44 -16.02 10.58
CA LYS A 236 -11.23 -15.96 11.42
C LYS A 236 -11.01 -14.55 11.99
N ARG A 237 -11.73 -14.24 13.08
CA ARG A 237 -11.64 -12.92 13.73
C ARG A 237 -10.30 -12.66 14.45
N LEU A 238 -9.71 -13.68 15.10
CA LEU A 238 -8.53 -13.51 15.95
C LEU A 238 -7.29 -12.97 15.21
N PRO A 239 -6.89 -13.48 14.03
CA PRO A 239 -5.72 -12.96 13.35
C PRO A 239 -5.96 -11.57 12.74
N ILE A 240 -7.22 -11.22 12.45
CA ILE A 240 -7.63 -9.90 11.97
C ILE A 240 -7.52 -8.89 13.12
N THR A 241 -8.06 -9.20 14.30
CA THR A 241 -7.96 -8.31 15.47
C THR A 241 -6.51 -8.15 15.92
N LEU A 242 -5.73 -9.23 15.92
CA LEU A 242 -4.30 -9.17 16.20
C LEU A 242 -3.57 -8.29 15.17
N GLY A 243 -3.90 -8.44 13.88
CA GLY A 243 -3.34 -7.59 12.83
C GLY A 243 -3.70 -6.12 13.02
N PHE A 244 -4.92 -5.82 13.44
CA PHE A 244 -5.35 -4.46 13.73
C PHE A 244 -4.66 -3.86 14.96
N ILE A 245 -4.53 -4.63 16.05
CA ILE A 245 -3.80 -4.18 17.26
C ILE A 245 -2.34 -3.87 16.93
N LEU A 246 -1.69 -4.71 16.12
CA LEU A 246 -0.31 -4.45 15.68
C LEU A 246 -0.20 -3.16 14.86
N LEU A 247 -1.24 -2.75 14.12
CA LEU A 247 -1.26 -1.48 13.40
C LEU A 247 -1.54 -0.26 14.31
N LEU A 248 -1.94 -0.49 15.57
CA LEU A 248 -2.20 0.55 16.58
C LEU A 248 -1.03 0.73 17.56
N ILE A 249 0.05 -0.04 17.42
CA ILE A 249 1.29 0.08 18.19
C ILE A 249 2.31 0.86 17.36
#